data_AF-A0A1Y2M2X1-F1
#
_entry.id   AF-A0A1Y2M2X1-F1
#
_cell.length_a   1.000
_cell.length_b   1.000
_cell.length_c   1.000
_cell.angle_alpha   90.00
_cell.angle_beta   90.00
_cell.angle_gamma   90.00
#
_symmetry.space_group_name_H-M   'P 1'
#
loop_
_entity.id
_entity.type
_entity.pdbx_description
1 polymer ?
#
loop_
_entity_poly.entity_id
_entity_poly.type
_entity_poly.pdbx_seq_one_letter_code
_entity_poly.pdbx_strand_id
1 'polypeptide(L)'
;MPSSLRTLVLLLPVLQLANAQTAGTFNTITFNVAGLPDFLNGNEIPGDKTTNTARIGQLLTQYDIDLIHVQEDFNFHATLYANDEHPHRTPTSGGVPFGSGLNTLSNFPYVDFERVKWGQCSTFE
;
A
#
# COMPACT_ATOMS: atom_id res chain seq x y z
N MET A 1 -24.62 -57.41 -13.09
CA MET A 1 -24.25 -56.15 -12.41
C MET A 1 -23.72 -55.20 -13.46
N PRO A 2 -24.48 -54.18 -13.93
CA PRO A 2 -24.02 -53.34 -15.02
C PRO A 2 -23.17 -52.16 -14.53
N SER A 3 -22.06 -52.00 -15.25
CA SER A 3 -21.20 -50.83 -15.49
C SER A 3 -21.50 -49.52 -14.75
N SER A 4 -20.54 -49.10 -13.93
CA SER A 4 -20.37 -47.70 -13.52
C SER A 4 -19.67 -46.92 -14.64
N LEU A 5 -20.44 -46.03 -15.27
CA LEU A 5 -20.00 -45.09 -16.29
C LEU A 5 -19.04 -44.07 -15.63
N ARG A 6 -17.76 -44.07 -16.04
CA ARG A 6 -16.78 -43.08 -15.59
C ARG A 6 -17.01 -41.77 -16.32
N THR A 7 -17.53 -40.77 -15.62
CA THR A 7 -17.60 -39.38 -16.12
C THR A 7 -16.18 -38.83 -16.26
N LEU A 8 -15.71 -38.69 -17.50
CA LEU A 8 -14.47 -38.02 -17.83
C LEU A 8 -14.73 -36.51 -17.84
N VAL A 9 -14.38 -35.82 -16.75
CA VAL A 9 -14.35 -34.36 -16.72
C VAL A 9 -13.16 -33.92 -17.57
N LEU A 10 -13.44 -33.43 -18.79
CA LEU A 10 -12.46 -32.76 -19.63
C LEU A 10 -12.09 -31.42 -18.97
N LEU A 11 -11.00 -31.42 -18.19
CA LEU A 11 -10.27 -30.23 -17.78
C LEU A 11 -9.62 -29.62 -19.02
N LEU A 12 -10.32 -28.72 -19.71
CA LEU A 12 -9.66 -27.80 -20.63
C LEU A 12 -8.71 -26.91 -19.80
N PRO A 13 -7.38 -26.96 -20.03
CA PRO A 13 -6.51 -25.94 -19.47
C PRO A 13 -6.85 -24.66 -20.23
N VAL A 14 -7.55 -23.75 -19.56
CA VAL A 14 -7.61 -22.36 -20.02
C VAL A 14 -6.18 -21.85 -19.85
N LEU A 15 -5.34 -22.05 -20.87
CA LEU A 15 -4.13 -21.27 -21.05
C LEU A 15 -4.60 -19.85 -21.28
N GLN A 16 -4.78 -19.11 -20.19
CA GLN A 16 -4.76 -17.66 -20.25
C GLN A 16 -3.35 -17.31 -20.72
N LEU A 17 -3.21 -17.06 -22.01
CA LEU A 17 -2.10 -16.29 -22.52
C LEU A 17 -2.22 -14.93 -21.84
N ALA A 18 -1.49 -14.76 -20.73
CA ALA A 18 -1.31 -13.48 -20.09
C ALA A 18 -0.62 -12.59 -21.12
N ASN A 19 -1.39 -11.79 -21.85
CA ASN A 19 -0.84 -10.72 -22.66
C ASN A 19 -0.19 -9.75 -21.66
N ALA A 20 1.13 -9.84 -21.53
CA ALA A 20 1.89 -8.85 -20.80
C ALA A 20 1.69 -7.52 -21.53
N GLN A 21 1.02 -6.58 -20.87
CA GLN A 21 0.78 -5.27 -21.43
C GLN A 21 2.14 -4.58 -21.62
N THR A 22 2.51 -4.28 -22.87
CA THR A 22 3.79 -3.66 -23.22
C THR A 22 3.75 -2.13 -23.20
N ALA A 23 2.57 -1.54 -23.06
CA ALA A 23 2.36 -0.10 -23.01
C ALA A 23 1.10 0.26 -22.19
N GLY A 24 1.13 1.41 -21.53
CA GLY A 24 0.02 1.92 -20.72
C GLY A 24 0.42 3.22 -20.04
N THR A 25 -0.52 3.82 -19.32
CA THR A 25 -0.28 4.96 -18.44
C THR A 25 -0.76 4.61 -17.05
N PHE A 26 -0.02 5.08 -16.04
CA PHE A 26 -0.45 5.06 -14.66
C PHE A 26 -0.09 6.41 -14.03
N ASN A 27 -0.77 6.76 -12.95
CA ASN A 27 -0.48 7.96 -12.18
C ASN A 27 0.24 7.61 -10.86
N THR A 28 0.91 8.58 -10.25
CA THR A 28 1.60 8.34 -8.99
C THR A 28 1.65 9.59 -8.12
N ILE A 29 1.72 9.40 -6.81
CA ILE A 29 1.94 10.45 -5.83
C ILE A 29 2.98 10.03 -4.78
N THR A 30 3.78 11.00 -4.34
CA THR A 30 4.51 10.92 -3.07
C THR A 30 3.89 11.87 -2.08
N PHE A 31 3.57 11.39 -0.89
CA PHE A 31 2.80 12.18 0.08
C PHE A 31 3.22 11.92 1.52
N ASN A 32 3.64 12.97 2.22
CA ASN A 32 3.88 12.91 3.65
C ASN A 32 2.53 12.99 4.39
N VAL A 33 2.19 11.96 5.17
CA VAL A 33 0.89 11.84 5.87
C VAL A 33 0.92 12.43 7.29
N ALA A 34 2.04 12.98 7.74
CA ALA A 34 2.23 13.58 9.07
C ALA A 34 1.80 12.66 10.23
N GLY A 35 2.07 11.36 10.10
CA GLY A 35 1.57 10.29 10.98
C GLY A 35 2.37 10.09 12.27
N LEU A 36 3.10 11.11 12.74
CA LEU A 36 3.72 11.12 14.06
C LEU A 36 2.64 11.15 15.17
N PRO A 37 2.90 10.53 16.33
CA PRO A 37 2.03 10.65 17.50
C PRO A 37 1.79 12.11 17.90
N ASP A 38 0.57 12.42 18.36
CA ASP A 38 0.17 13.78 18.78
C ASP A 38 1.10 14.40 19.84
N PHE A 39 1.66 13.58 20.73
CA PHE A 39 2.59 14.06 21.77
C PHE A 39 3.97 14.47 21.24
N LEU A 40 4.34 14.04 20.02
CA LEU A 40 5.58 14.47 19.34
C LEU A 40 5.32 15.63 18.39
N ASN A 41 4.19 15.62 17.71
CA ASN A 41 3.78 16.66 16.77
C ASN A 41 2.27 16.85 16.86
N GLY A 42 1.83 18.02 17.29
CA GLY A 42 0.42 18.37 17.28
C GLY A 42 -0.12 18.49 15.85
N ASN A 43 -1.45 18.45 15.69
CA ASN A 43 -2.07 18.55 14.36
C ASN A 43 -2.03 19.98 13.79
N GLU A 44 -2.08 21.02 14.65
CA GLU A 44 -2.03 22.46 14.29
C GLU A 44 -3.06 22.94 13.24
N ILE A 45 -3.95 22.06 12.79
CA ILE A 45 -5.07 22.29 11.86
C ILE A 45 -6.37 21.70 12.44
N PRO A 46 -7.55 22.07 11.91
CA PRO A 46 -8.81 21.46 12.32
C PRO A 46 -8.83 19.94 12.12
N GLY A 47 -9.53 19.24 13.03
CA GLY A 47 -9.58 17.78 13.09
C GLY A 47 -8.52 17.17 14.03
N ASP A 48 -8.60 15.85 14.23
CA ASP A 48 -7.54 15.06 14.87
C ASP A 48 -6.76 14.26 13.81
N LYS A 49 -5.55 13.80 14.16
CA LYS A 49 -4.70 13.06 13.21
C LYS A 49 -5.37 11.79 12.69
N THR A 50 -6.14 11.07 13.50
CA THR A 50 -6.87 9.86 13.05
C THR A 50 -7.89 10.21 11.97
N THR A 51 -8.72 11.22 12.23
CA THR A 51 -9.73 11.69 11.26
C THR A 51 -9.08 12.18 9.96
N ASN A 52 -7.98 12.94 10.07
CA ASN A 52 -7.26 13.45 8.91
C ASN A 52 -6.57 12.33 8.12
N THR A 53 -5.96 11.35 8.78
CA THR A 53 -5.37 10.17 8.12
C THR A 53 -6.44 9.32 7.43
N ALA A 54 -7.60 9.11 8.06
CA ALA A 54 -8.73 8.43 7.42
C ALA A 54 -9.17 9.16 6.14
N ARG A 55 -9.25 10.49 6.19
CA ARG A 55 -9.59 11.31 5.02
C ARG A 55 -8.53 11.20 3.93
N ILE A 56 -7.24 11.17 4.26
CA ILE A 56 -6.16 10.95 3.29
C ILE A 56 -6.39 9.62 2.56
N GLY A 57 -6.61 8.52 3.28
CA GLY A 57 -6.88 7.20 2.68
C GLY A 57 -8.07 7.23 1.71
N GLN A 58 -9.18 7.84 2.13
CA GLN A 58 -10.38 7.98 1.29
C GLN A 58 -10.10 8.78 0.01
N LEU A 59 -9.29 9.84 0.10
CA LEU A 59 -8.93 10.67 -1.04
C LEU A 59 -8.04 9.91 -2.03
N LEU A 60 -7.10 9.09 -1.55
CA LEU A 60 -6.24 8.28 -2.41
C LEU A 60 -7.07 7.31 -3.25
N THR A 61 -8.05 6.63 -2.66
CA THR A 61 -9.04 5.82 -3.40
C THR A 61 -9.91 6.68 -4.32
N GLN A 62 -10.46 7.80 -3.82
CA GLN A 62 -11.38 8.65 -4.57
C GLN A 62 -10.77 9.19 -5.86
N TYR A 63 -9.48 9.50 -5.85
CA TYR A 63 -8.76 10.02 -7.01
C TYR A 63 -8.14 8.94 -7.89
N ASP A 64 -8.35 7.65 -7.57
CA ASP A 64 -7.88 6.51 -8.35
C ASP A 64 -6.37 6.58 -8.64
N ILE A 65 -5.56 6.70 -7.57
CA ILE A 65 -4.12 6.87 -7.70
C ILE A 65 -3.39 5.52 -7.78
N ASP A 66 -2.86 5.15 -8.94
CA ASP A 66 -2.35 3.79 -9.20
C ASP A 66 -1.17 3.35 -8.32
N LEU A 67 -0.26 4.27 -7.98
CA LEU A 67 0.93 4.00 -7.17
C LEU A 67 1.23 5.15 -6.20
N ILE A 68 1.23 4.85 -4.92
CA ILE A 68 1.34 5.84 -3.85
C ILE A 68 2.53 5.49 -2.96
N HIS A 69 3.44 6.45 -2.76
CA HIS A 69 4.49 6.37 -1.76
C HIS A 69 4.20 7.34 -0.62
N VAL A 70 3.95 6.82 0.58
CA VAL A 70 3.73 7.65 1.77
C VAL A 70 4.99 7.80 2.61
N GLN A 71 5.15 8.99 3.22
CA GLN A 71 6.17 9.30 4.22
C GLN A 71 5.51 9.63 5.56
N GLU A 72 6.25 9.48 6.65
CA GLU A 72 5.78 9.64 8.03
C GLU A 72 4.56 8.79 8.41
N ASP A 73 4.34 7.67 7.72
CA ASP A 73 3.28 6.74 8.05
C ASP A 73 3.70 5.84 9.24
N PHE A 74 3.71 6.42 10.44
CA PHE A 74 4.14 5.78 11.69
C PHE A 74 2.97 5.22 12.51
N ASN A 75 2.20 6.09 13.18
CA ASN A 75 1.26 5.70 14.23
C ASN A 75 -0.20 5.54 13.76
N PHE A 76 -0.52 6.04 12.56
CA PHE A 76 -1.87 6.00 12.00
C PHE A 76 -1.99 5.09 10.77
N HIS A 77 -1.00 4.23 10.54
CA HIS A 77 -0.95 3.27 9.43
C HIS A 77 -2.19 2.39 9.31
N ALA A 78 -2.65 1.82 10.44
CA ALA A 78 -3.86 1.00 10.44
C ALA A 78 -5.10 1.81 10.01
N THR A 79 -5.18 3.08 10.41
CA THR A 79 -6.26 3.98 10.00
C THR A 79 -6.18 4.31 8.52
N LEU A 80 -4.99 4.61 8.00
CA LEU A 80 -4.77 4.85 6.58
C LEU A 80 -5.25 3.65 5.76
N TYR A 81 -4.83 2.43 6.14
CA TYR A 81 -5.15 1.21 5.41
C TYR A 81 -6.61 0.79 5.56
N ALA A 82 -7.26 1.10 6.70
CA ALA A 82 -8.68 0.82 6.87
C ALA A 82 -9.58 1.72 6.01
N ASN A 83 -9.06 2.84 5.50
CA ASN A 83 -9.83 3.85 4.76
C ASN A 83 -9.38 4.04 3.31
N ASP A 84 -8.39 3.25 2.88
CA ASP A 84 -7.92 3.15 1.51
C ASP A 84 -8.43 1.83 0.89
N GLU A 85 -8.51 1.72 -0.43
CA GLU A 85 -9.00 0.51 -1.15
C GLU A 85 -7.96 -0.14 -2.07
N HIS A 86 -6.73 0.36 -2.15
CA HIS A 86 -5.67 -0.23 -2.98
C HIS A 86 -5.36 -1.67 -2.53
N PRO A 87 -5.43 -2.67 -3.42
CA PRO A 87 -5.32 -4.08 -3.04
C PRO A 87 -3.91 -4.52 -2.64
N HIS A 88 -2.87 -3.78 -3.05
CA HIS A 88 -1.48 -4.15 -2.81
C HIS A 88 -0.78 -3.11 -1.95
N ARG A 89 -0.30 -3.53 -0.79
CA ARG A 89 0.23 -2.63 0.24
C ARG A 89 1.44 -3.24 0.94
N THR A 90 2.45 -2.43 1.21
CA THR A 90 3.61 -2.88 1.97
C THR A 90 3.29 -2.92 3.48
N PRO A 91 3.78 -3.91 4.24
CA PRO A 91 3.60 -3.91 5.69
C PRO A 91 4.38 -2.75 6.33
N THR A 92 3.85 -2.13 7.39
CA THR A 92 4.58 -1.10 8.16
C THR A 92 5.90 -1.62 8.74
N SER A 93 6.89 -0.73 8.88
CA SER A 93 8.13 -1.00 9.64
C SER A 93 8.01 -0.68 11.13
N GLY A 94 6.83 -0.25 11.58
CA GLY A 94 6.55 0.11 12.97
C GLY A 94 6.41 1.63 13.18
N GLY A 95 6.05 2.02 14.39
CA GLY A 95 5.98 3.43 14.79
C GLY A 95 7.35 4.03 15.06
N VAL A 96 7.36 5.32 15.36
CA VAL A 96 8.56 5.99 15.88
C VAL A 96 9.00 5.38 17.23
N PRO A 97 10.31 5.23 17.50
CA PRO A 97 11.46 5.63 16.67
C PRO A 97 12.00 4.51 15.75
N PHE A 98 11.29 3.39 15.61
CA PHE A 98 11.84 2.18 14.97
C PHE A 98 11.53 2.08 13.48
N GLY A 99 10.33 2.50 13.08
CA GLY A 99 9.91 2.48 11.68
C GLY A 99 10.62 3.54 10.85
N SER A 100 10.60 3.36 9.53
CA SER A 100 11.05 4.38 8.58
C SER A 100 9.95 5.37 8.22
N GLY A 101 8.68 5.05 8.51
CA GLY A 101 7.51 5.83 8.07
C GLY A 101 7.28 5.79 6.56
N LEU A 102 7.99 4.90 5.83
CA LEU A 102 7.87 4.74 4.38
C LEU A 102 7.03 3.51 4.06
N ASN A 103 5.91 3.68 3.35
CA ASN A 103 5.06 2.59 2.87
C ASN A 103 4.54 2.87 1.45
N THR A 104 4.10 1.83 0.77
CA THR A 104 3.54 1.90 -0.60
C THR A 104 2.15 1.29 -0.62
N LEU A 105 1.25 1.92 -1.38
CA LEU A 105 -0.09 1.42 -1.74
C LEU A 105 -0.18 1.41 -3.28
N SER A 106 -0.78 0.38 -3.87
CA SER A 106 -0.86 0.26 -5.32
C SER A 106 -2.04 -0.58 -5.82
N ASN A 107 -2.52 -0.24 -7.01
CA ASN A 107 -3.41 -1.04 -7.83
C ASN A 107 -2.72 -2.26 -8.48
N PHE A 108 -1.38 -2.33 -8.44
CA PHE A 108 -0.59 -3.40 -9.06
C PHE A 108 0.11 -4.29 -8.03
N PRO A 109 0.21 -5.61 -8.26
CA PRO A 109 0.94 -6.50 -7.37
C PRO A 109 2.45 -6.21 -7.43
N TYR A 110 3.10 -6.19 -6.27
CA TYR A 110 4.56 -6.19 -6.19
C TYR A 110 5.08 -7.62 -6.01
N VAL A 111 6.21 -7.92 -6.64
CA VAL A 111 6.83 -9.26 -6.62
C VAL A 111 7.86 -9.43 -5.51
N ASP A 112 8.44 -8.32 -5.06
CA ASP A 112 9.49 -8.31 -4.05
C ASP A 112 9.38 -7.03 -3.21
N PHE A 113 9.99 -7.05 -2.02
CA PHE A 113 9.96 -5.97 -1.07
C PHE A 113 11.24 -5.91 -0.23
N GLU A 114 11.94 -4.78 -0.34
CA GLU A 114 13.13 -4.50 0.48
C GLU A 114 12.97 -3.19 1.26
N ARG A 115 13.60 -3.14 2.44
CA ARG A 115 13.79 -1.91 3.22
C ARG A 115 15.27 -1.67 3.42
N VAL A 116 15.79 -0.69 2.69
CA VAL A 116 17.21 -0.33 2.75
C VAL A 116 17.37 0.83 3.73
N LYS A 117 18.07 0.58 4.84
CA LYS A 117 18.49 1.65 5.74
C LYS A 117 19.62 2.45 5.11
N TRP A 118 19.64 3.76 5.31
CA TRP A 118 20.79 4.56 4.93
C TRP A 118 22.01 4.10 5.73
N GLY A 119 23.15 3.90 5.06
CA GLY A 119 24.41 3.55 5.72
C GLY A 119 24.92 4.68 6.64
N GLN A 120 24.52 5.91 6.33
CA GLN A 120 24.77 7.10 7.13
C GLN A 120 23.56 8.03 7.06
N CYS A 121 22.96 8.34 8.21
CA CYS A 121 21.68 9.07 8.28
C CYS A 121 21.80 10.56 7.94
N SER A 122 23.00 11.15 8.08
CA SER A 122 23.34 12.51 7.65
C SER A 122 24.86 12.75 7.75
N THR A 123 25.41 13.60 6.88
CA THR A 123 26.74 14.24 6.98
C THR A 123 26.54 15.75 7.08
N PHE A 124 25.96 16.25 8.15
CA PHE A 124 26.13 17.67 8.46
C PHE A 124 27.51 17.84 9.13
N GLU A 125 28.53 18.03 8.29
CA GLU A 125 29.63 18.95 8.57
C GLU A 125 29.37 20.26 7.82
#